data_AF-A0A2N4WTG2-F1
#
_entry.id   AF-A0A2N4WTG2-F1
#
_cell.length_a   1.000
_cell.length_b   1.000
_cell.length_c   1.000
_cell.angle_alpha   90.00
_cell.angle_beta   90.00
_cell.angle_gamma   90.00
#
_symmetry.space_group_name_H-M   'P 1'
#
loop_
_entity.id
_entity.type
_entity.pdbx_description
1 polymer ?
#
loop_
_entity_poly.entity_id
_entity_poly.type
_entity_poly.pdbx_seq_one_letter_code
_entity_poly.pdbx_strand_id
1 'polypeptide(L)'
;MTTQRREKATSMVLTASYIGSFGTLFVALALLLHMPDFIRGVAIGLLIASLFVLLLRQLRDEYLQRLWSAGTSWAFIATVFWVTAVPLALGTFEGSRADAWVPDVPAIWTFIVALAAFFAGFHWTRLRA
;
A
#
# COMPACT_ATOMS: atom_id res chain seq x y z
N MET A 1 -20.91 17.79 17.63
CA MET A 1 -20.82 16.43 17.06
C MET A 1 -20.74 15.46 18.23
N THR A 2 -21.73 14.58 18.42
CA THR A 2 -21.80 13.71 19.60
C THR A 2 -20.59 12.77 19.65
N THR A 3 -20.02 12.56 20.84
CA THR A 3 -18.83 11.71 21.10
C THR A 3 -18.95 10.33 20.45
N GLN A 4 -20.14 9.73 20.50
CA GLN A 4 -20.48 8.45 19.88
C GLN A 4 -20.24 8.40 18.35
N ARG A 5 -20.41 9.52 17.63
CA ARG A 5 -20.22 9.58 16.17
C ARG A 5 -18.73 9.61 15.79
N ARG A 6 -17.87 10.14 16.67
CA ARG A 6 -16.41 10.15 16.51
C ARG A 6 -15.83 8.75 16.74
N GLU A 7 -16.23 8.07 17.81
CA GLU A 7 -15.79 6.70 18.11
C GLU A 7 -16.08 5.72 16.97
N LYS A 8 -17.31 5.76 16.42
CA LYS A 8 -17.69 4.93 15.28
C LYS A 8 -16.87 5.22 14.02
N ALA A 9 -16.50 6.48 13.80
CA ALA A 9 -15.65 6.87 12.68
C ALA A 9 -14.21 6.35 12.85
N THR A 10 -13.65 6.48 14.05
CA THR A 10 -12.32 5.95 14.39
C THR A 10 -12.27 4.44 14.26
N SER A 11 -13.26 3.72 14.81
CA SER A 11 -13.38 2.27 14.69
C SER A 11 -13.40 1.83 13.21
N MET A 12 -14.20 2.49 12.38
CA MET A 12 -14.29 2.16 10.96
C MET A 12 -12.96 2.39 10.21
N VAL A 13 -12.22 3.43 10.55
CA VAL A 13 -10.88 3.70 9.99
C VAL A 13 -9.89 2.62 10.40
N LEU A 14 -9.92 2.19 11.66
CA LEU A 14 -9.04 1.12 12.15
C LEU A 14 -9.35 -0.20 11.48
N THR A 15 -10.63 -0.55 11.34
CA THR A 15 -11.03 -1.74 10.61
C THR A 15 -10.57 -1.67 9.16
N ALA A 16 -10.74 -0.52 8.49
CA ALA A 16 -10.28 -0.32 7.12
C ALA A 16 -8.75 -0.46 7.01
N SER A 17 -7.97 0.14 7.91
CA SER A 17 -6.50 0.03 7.84
C SER A 17 -6.02 -1.41 8.03
N TYR A 18 -6.64 -2.20 8.91
CA TYR A 18 -6.33 -3.62 9.05
C TYR A 18 -6.76 -4.43 7.82
N ILE A 19 -7.98 -4.22 7.31
CA ILE A 19 -8.44 -4.90 6.08
C ILE A 19 -7.51 -4.61 4.92
N GLY A 20 -7.07 -3.36 4.74
CA GLY A 20 -6.12 -2.99 3.71
C GLY A 20 -4.74 -3.62 3.88
N SER A 21 -4.26 -3.71 5.12
CA SER A 21 -2.99 -4.37 5.45
C SER A 21 -3.05 -5.87 5.12
N PHE A 22 -4.09 -6.56 5.60
CA PHE A 22 -4.31 -7.98 5.30
C PHE A 22 -4.57 -8.22 3.82
N GLY A 23 -5.32 -7.33 3.17
CA GLY A 23 -5.55 -7.38 1.73
C GLY A 23 -4.24 -7.28 0.95
N THR A 24 -3.31 -6.43 1.39
CA THR A 24 -1.99 -6.30 0.73
C THR A 24 -1.19 -7.59 0.83
N LEU A 25 -1.12 -8.18 2.03
CA LEU A 25 -0.46 -9.47 2.26
C LEU A 25 -1.14 -10.59 1.48
N PHE A 26 -2.47 -10.60 1.45
CA PHE A 26 -3.24 -11.62 0.76
C PHE A 26 -3.08 -11.54 -0.75
N VAL A 27 -3.02 -10.33 -1.35
CA VAL A 27 -2.68 -10.14 -2.76
C VAL A 27 -1.27 -10.69 -3.04
N ALA A 28 -0.28 -10.35 -2.20
CA ALA A 28 1.08 -10.85 -2.37
C ALA A 28 1.13 -12.39 -2.34
N LEU A 29 0.47 -13.01 -1.36
CA LEU A 29 0.37 -14.46 -1.24
C LEU A 29 -0.37 -15.10 -2.41
N ALA A 30 -1.46 -14.49 -2.87
CA ALA A 30 -2.24 -14.99 -4.00
C ALA A 30 -1.43 -15.00 -5.30
N LEU A 31 -0.53 -14.02 -5.49
CA LEU A 31 0.40 -14.01 -6.62
C LEU A 31 1.50 -15.05 -6.48
N LEU A 32 2.13 -15.15 -5.30
CA LEU A 32 3.19 -16.14 -5.05
C LEU A 32 2.72 -17.57 -5.25
N LEU A 33 1.51 -17.87 -4.75
CA LEU A 33 0.90 -19.20 -4.83
C LEU A 33 0.13 -19.43 -6.12
N HIS A 34 0.19 -18.50 -7.07
CA HIS A 34 -0.51 -18.58 -8.35
C HIS A 34 -2.01 -18.92 -8.22
N MET A 35 -2.67 -18.34 -7.22
CA MET A 35 -4.09 -18.62 -6.93
C MET A 35 -5.01 -18.25 -8.10
N PRO A 36 -6.23 -18.84 -8.18
CA PRO A 36 -7.22 -18.49 -9.20
C PRO A 36 -7.55 -17.00 -9.24
N ASP A 37 -7.89 -16.50 -10.44
CA ASP A 37 -8.15 -15.07 -10.69
C ASP A 37 -9.29 -14.50 -9.82
N PHE A 38 -10.30 -15.30 -9.51
CA PHE A 38 -11.38 -14.91 -8.61
C PHE A 38 -10.84 -14.49 -7.23
N ILE A 39 -9.91 -15.27 -6.66
CA ILE A 39 -9.34 -14.99 -5.33
C ILE A 39 -8.50 -13.72 -5.37
N ARG A 40 -7.71 -13.54 -6.43
CA ARG A 40 -6.92 -12.31 -6.65
C ARG A 40 -7.84 -11.08 -6.77
N GLY A 41 -8.92 -11.20 -7.54
CA GLY A 41 -9.91 -10.13 -7.70
C GLY A 41 -10.57 -9.72 -6.39
N VAL A 42 -10.96 -10.70 -5.56
CA VAL A 42 -11.53 -10.44 -4.22
C VAL A 42 -10.51 -9.73 -3.31
N ALA A 43 -9.25 -10.17 -3.32
CA ALA A 43 -8.18 -9.57 -2.54
C ALA A 43 -7.95 -8.09 -2.92
N ILE A 44 -7.88 -7.82 -4.22
CA ILE A 44 -7.74 -6.46 -4.77
C ILE A 44 -8.98 -5.62 -4.42
N GLY A 45 -10.19 -6.17 -4.53
CA GLY A 45 -11.43 -5.49 -4.20
C GLY A 45 -11.50 -5.05 -2.73
N LEU A 46 -11.13 -5.94 -1.80
CA LEU A 46 -11.04 -5.63 -0.37
C LEU A 46 -10.04 -4.51 -0.10
N LEU A 47 -8.89 -4.56 -0.78
CA LEU A 47 -7.86 -3.55 -0.65
C LEU A 47 -8.34 -2.18 -1.16
N ILE A 48 -8.93 -2.12 -2.35
CA ILE A 48 -9.47 -0.86 -2.92
C ILE A 48 -10.57 -0.30 -2.02
N ALA A 49 -11.49 -1.13 -1.54
CA ALA A 49 -12.55 -0.71 -0.64
C ALA A 49 -11.98 -0.10 0.66
N SER A 50 -10.94 -0.72 1.21
CA SER A 50 -10.28 -0.21 2.42
C SER A 50 -9.63 1.16 2.21
N LEU A 51 -8.91 1.34 1.09
CA LEU A 51 -8.28 2.61 0.73
C LEU A 51 -9.32 3.69 0.49
N PHE A 52 -10.43 3.35 -0.16
CA PHE A 52 -11.52 4.29 -0.41
C PHE A 52 -12.14 4.78 0.91
N VAL A 53 -12.36 3.89 1.87
CA VAL A 53 -12.85 4.26 3.21
C VAL A 53 -11.86 5.20 3.91
N LEU A 54 -10.56 4.90 3.86
CA LEU A 54 -9.52 5.76 4.45
C LEU A 54 -9.47 7.13 3.76
N LEU A 55 -9.53 7.16 2.42
CA LEU A 55 -9.51 8.36 1.59
C LEU A 55 -10.67 9.30 1.91
N LEU A 56 -11.90 8.77 2.02
CA LEU A 56 -13.07 9.59 2.34
C LEU A 56 -13.02 10.14 3.77
N ARG A 57 -12.37 9.41 4.69
CA ARG A 57 -12.32 9.77 6.11
C ARG A 57 -11.22 10.78 6.41
N GLN A 58 -10.08 10.73 5.72
CA GLN A 58 -9.01 11.72 5.90
C GLN A 58 -9.45 13.16 5.60
N LEU A 59 -10.41 13.35 4.70
CA LEU A 59 -10.95 14.68 4.35
C LEU A 59 -11.70 15.35 5.50
N ARG A 60 -11.96 14.63 6.60
CA ARG A 60 -12.81 15.08 7.71
C ARG A 60 -12.05 15.34 9.01
N ASP A 61 -10.79 14.92 9.10
CA ASP A 61 -10.04 14.92 10.36
C ASP A 61 -8.55 15.14 10.11
N GLU A 62 -7.98 16.16 10.76
CA GLU A 62 -6.55 16.49 10.70
C GLU A 62 -5.66 15.34 11.18
N TYR A 63 -6.11 14.57 12.19
CA TYR A 63 -5.37 13.41 12.66
C TYR A 63 -5.23 12.37 11.55
N LEU A 64 -6.33 12.06 10.87
CA LEU A 64 -6.35 11.09 9.78
C LEU A 64 -5.57 11.58 8.56
N GLN A 65 -5.61 12.88 8.28
CA GLN A 65 -4.80 13.49 7.24
C GLN A 65 -3.30 13.32 7.51
N ARG A 66 -2.85 13.48 8.76
CA ARG A 66 -1.44 13.24 9.13
C ARG A 66 -1.05 11.78 8.95
N LEU A 67 -1.90 10.84 9.39
CA LEU A 67 -1.66 9.40 9.21
C LEU A 67 -1.61 9.01 7.73
N TRP A 68 -2.55 9.52 6.94
CA TRP A 68 -2.57 9.30 5.50
C TRP A 68 -1.33 9.86 4.81
N SER A 69 -0.98 11.11 5.10
CA SER A 69 0.21 11.77 4.55
C SER A 69 1.48 10.96 4.83
N ALA A 70 1.67 10.53 6.08
CA ALA A 70 2.78 9.66 6.45
C ALA A 70 2.79 8.36 5.66
N GLY A 71 1.64 7.65 5.58
CA GLY A 71 1.51 6.46 4.75
C GLY A 71 1.90 6.73 3.29
N THR A 72 1.40 7.79 2.68
CA THR A 72 1.74 8.14 1.29
C THR A 72 3.22 8.47 1.10
N SER A 73 3.86 9.14 2.05
CA SER A 73 5.30 9.40 2.00
C SER A 73 6.10 8.10 2.04
N TRP A 74 5.74 7.17 2.92
CA TRP A 74 6.38 5.85 2.97
C TRP A 74 6.17 5.06 1.67
N ALA A 75 4.97 5.08 1.12
CA ALA A 75 4.65 4.43 -0.16
C ALA A 75 5.49 4.98 -1.30
N PHE A 76 5.63 6.31 -1.37
CA PHE A 76 6.44 6.98 -2.37
C PHE A 76 7.92 6.60 -2.23
N ILE A 77 8.49 6.70 -1.02
CA ILE A 77 9.90 6.34 -0.76
C ILE A 77 10.15 4.88 -1.16
N ALA A 78 9.28 3.96 -0.75
CA ALA A 78 9.41 2.55 -1.08
C ALA A 78 9.31 2.28 -2.58
N THR A 79 8.42 2.98 -3.29
CA THR A 79 8.29 2.86 -4.74
C THR A 79 9.56 3.33 -5.46
N VAL A 80 10.06 4.51 -5.08
CA VAL A 80 11.30 5.07 -5.65
C VAL A 80 12.46 4.13 -5.37
N PHE A 81 12.61 3.68 -4.12
CA PHE A 81 13.66 2.75 -3.73
C PHE A 81 13.54 1.42 -4.50
N TRP A 82 12.35 0.84 -4.62
CA TRP A 82 12.13 -0.42 -5.32
C TRP A 82 12.51 -0.31 -6.81
N VAL A 83 12.00 0.70 -7.50
CA VAL A 83 12.21 0.87 -8.94
C VAL A 83 13.65 1.29 -9.27
N THR A 84 14.40 1.86 -8.32
CA THR A 84 15.80 2.24 -8.54
C THR A 84 16.78 1.17 -8.07
N ALA A 85 16.62 0.66 -6.85
CA ALA A 85 17.54 -0.28 -6.23
C ALA A 85 17.43 -1.68 -6.82
N VAL A 86 16.23 -2.15 -7.20
CA VAL A 86 16.08 -3.50 -7.78
C VAL A 86 16.80 -3.62 -9.12
N PRO A 87 16.62 -2.71 -10.10
CA PRO A 87 17.36 -2.79 -11.36
C PRO A 87 18.88 -2.62 -11.16
N LEU A 88 19.31 -1.76 -10.21
CA LEU A 88 20.72 -1.62 -9.85
C LEU A 88 21.30 -2.95 -9.33
N ALA A 89 20.61 -3.62 -8.40
CA ALA A 89 21.03 -4.90 -7.85
C ALA A 89 21.05 -6.02 -8.90
N LEU A 90 20.17 -5.96 -9.91
CA LEU A 90 20.13 -6.92 -11.02
C LEU A 90 21.17 -6.64 -12.12
N GLY A 91 21.99 -5.58 -11.98
CA GLY A 91 23.06 -5.25 -12.92
C GLY A 91 22.57 -4.75 -14.28
N THR A 92 21.35 -4.19 -14.36
CA THR A 92 20.74 -3.80 -15.65
C THR A 92 21.24 -2.46 -16.20
N PHE A 93 22.12 -1.76 -15.47
CA PHE A 93 22.69 -0.48 -15.89
C PHE A 93 24.09 -0.60 -16.52
N GLU A 94 24.69 -1.80 -16.59
CA GLU A 94 26.05 -2.02 -17.15
C GLU A 94 26.02 -2.78 -18.49
N GLY A 95 26.55 -2.15 -19.55
CA GLY A 95 26.83 -2.76 -20.87
C GLY A 95 25.64 -2.95 -21.81
N SER A 96 25.88 -3.51 -23.01
CA SER A 96 24.99 -3.70 -24.20
C SER A 96 23.54 -4.19 -24.00
N ARG A 97 23.10 -4.40 -22.76
CA ARG A 97 21.70 -4.54 -22.33
C ARG A 97 21.01 -3.19 -22.09
N ALA A 98 21.72 -2.07 -22.14
CA ALA A 98 21.14 -0.73 -22.04
C ALA A 98 20.06 -0.45 -23.10
N ASP A 99 20.13 -1.12 -24.26
CA ASP A 99 19.14 -0.99 -25.35
C ASP A 99 17.88 -1.83 -25.10
N ALA A 100 17.93 -2.81 -24.19
CA ALA A 100 16.77 -3.51 -23.65
C ALA A 100 16.31 -2.78 -22.38
N TRP A 101 15.80 -1.57 -22.58
CA TRP A 101 15.43 -0.64 -21.53
C TRP A 101 14.44 -1.28 -20.54
N VAL A 102 14.90 -1.37 -19.28
CA VAL A 102 14.17 -1.73 -18.06
C VAL A 102 13.90 -3.24 -17.87
N PRO A 103 14.48 -3.92 -16.87
CA PRO A 103 13.93 -5.20 -16.43
C PRO A 103 12.46 -4.96 -16.06
N ASP A 104 11.54 -5.74 -16.64
CA ASP A 104 10.12 -5.77 -16.26
C ASP A 104 10.04 -6.17 -14.78
N VAL A 105 10.32 -5.23 -13.86
CA VAL A 105 9.91 -5.32 -12.48
C VAL A 105 8.40 -5.31 -12.58
N PRO A 106 7.72 -6.46 -12.39
CA PRO A 106 6.34 -6.55 -12.83
C PRO A 106 5.54 -5.49 -12.08
N ALA A 107 4.80 -4.64 -12.79
CA ALA A 107 4.14 -3.46 -12.22
C ALA A 107 3.30 -3.80 -10.97
N ILE A 108 2.79 -5.04 -10.92
CA ILE A 108 2.07 -5.61 -9.78
C ILE A 108 2.90 -5.66 -8.48
N TRP A 109 4.20 -5.97 -8.55
CA TRP A 109 5.08 -6.02 -7.38
C TRP A 109 5.41 -4.63 -6.84
N THR A 110 5.63 -3.66 -7.74
CA THR A 110 5.81 -2.26 -7.36
C THR A 110 4.57 -1.75 -6.61
N PHE A 111 3.36 -2.08 -7.09
CA PHE A 111 2.11 -1.76 -6.41
C PHE A 111 2.02 -2.38 -5.00
N ILE A 112 2.37 -3.66 -4.86
CA ILE A 112 2.35 -4.36 -3.56
C ILE A 112 3.34 -3.74 -2.57
N VAL A 113 4.55 -3.44 -3.02
CA VAL A 113 5.58 -2.80 -2.18
C VAL A 113 5.13 -1.42 -1.73
N ALA A 114 4.57 -0.62 -2.64
CA ALA A 114 4.02 0.70 -2.32
C ALA A 114 2.92 0.61 -1.27
N LEU A 115 1.99 -0.34 -1.40
CA LEU A 115 0.90 -0.55 -0.45
C LEU A 115 1.38 -1.07 0.91
N ALA A 116 2.32 -2.01 0.91
CA ALA A 116 2.90 -2.52 2.14
C ALA A 116 3.57 -1.38 2.92
N ALA A 117 4.34 -0.53 2.23
CA ALA A 117 4.94 0.65 2.82
C ALA A 117 3.91 1.69 3.25
N PHE A 118 2.83 1.89 2.48
CA PHE A 118 1.71 2.76 2.87
C PHE A 118 1.13 2.36 4.23
N PHE A 119 0.71 1.10 4.37
CA PHE A 119 0.12 0.61 5.60
C PHE A 119 1.13 0.55 6.75
N ALA A 120 2.39 0.21 6.48
CA ALA A 120 3.45 0.26 7.49
C ALA A 120 3.66 1.70 8.02
N GLY A 121 3.78 2.69 7.14
CA GLY A 121 3.91 4.09 7.52
C GLY A 121 2.69 4.62 8.28
N PHE A 122 1.49 4.21 7.84
CA PHE A 122 0.23 4.54 8.50
C PHE A 122 0.18 4.01 9.94
N HIS A 123 0.46 2.72 10.14
CA HIS A 123 0.44 2.10 11.47
C HIS A 123 1.59 2.57 12.35
N TRP A 124 2.78 2.78 11.79
CA TRP A 124 3.92 3.31 12.53
C TRP A 124 3.66 4.70 13.10
N THR A 125 3.11 5.58 12.27
CA THR A 125 2.76 6.94 12.68
C THR A 125 1.66 6.92 13.73
N ARG A 126 0.68 6.02 13.58
CA ARG A 126 -0.36 5.81 14.57
C ARG A 126 0.19 5.36 15.92
N LEU A 127 1.18 4.47 15.96
CA LEU A 127 1.79 3.99 17.21
C LEU A 127 2.60 5.07 17.95
N ARG A 128 3.00 6.12 17.23
CA ARG A 128 3.80 7.24 17.75
C ARG A 128 2.98 8.48 18.12
N ALA A 129 1.71 8.51 17.74
CA ALA A 129 0.80 9.64 17.95
C ALA A 129 -0.08 9.42 19.18
#